data_AF-A0A952SNR5-F1
#
_entry.id   AF-A0A952SNR5-F1
#
_cell.length_a   1.000
_cell.length_b   1.000
_cell.length_c   1.000
_cell.angle_alpha   90.00
_cell.angle_beta   90.00
_cell.angle_gamma   90.00
#
_symmetry.space_group_name_H-M   'P 1'
#
loop_
_entity.id
_entity.type
_entity.pdbx_description
1 polymer ?
#
loop_
_entity_poly.entity_id
_entity_poly.type
_entity_poly.pdbx_seq_one_letter_code
_entity_poly.pdbx_strand_id
1 'polypeptide(L)'
;MMRWTIALVLGLVGAAACADELELRAGRTPPQGKIYAVSLAGVIVEDPFGVQRTIRWDSVRRITGDKAQDALVYEPIAVDSWRARSRLERGDAVTAEPLFEQLFDRYEGSQSEMASMVAEGLLRCRLRRSAHTAAVTPWLAYLTSEGNGPYRSLIVGVLRPAVDPETGLVPSLAPVWLATPAVEAFANADEIVAWSATDASPPRRAEILGRLYRHAAQFEVGLVEGTPELDLDSREQRDPGIQLALSIILARCGDTQQRADARATLLDIMNAEARVPVARQRMWIEAWCRLGIGRSLLMETDRETRLSGIVELLHLPARFGESLPYLAGLALAECAVALDQHADPRSLNALLSEIRNQYASHAATQWAPLQQLLMQHTRALPLPLREETR
;
A
#
# COMPACT_ATOMS: atom_id res chain seq x y z
N MET A 1 44.44 -63.17 -52.42
CA MET A 1 43.53 -62.11 -52.92
C MET A 1 42.56 -61.74 -51.79
N MET A 2 42.79 -60.62 -51.11
CA MET A 2 42.05 -60.23 -49.91
C MET A 2 41.21 -58.99 -50.26
N ARG A 3 39.89 -59.15 -50.32
CA ARG A 3 38.94 -58.09 -50.66
C ARG A 3 38.61 -57.29 -49.39
N TRP A 4 38.92 -56.00 -49.39
CA TRP A 4 38.51 -55.06 -48.36
C TRP A 4 37.13 -54.50 -48.69
N THR A 5 36.16 -54.73 -47.81
CA THR A 5 34.80 -54.20 -47.90
C THR A 5 34.75 -52.90 -47.11
N ILE A 6 34.65 -51.76 -47.79
CA ILE A 6 34.47 -50.44 -47.18
C ILE A 6 32.97 -50.25 -46.92
N ALA A 7 32.57 -50.22 -45.65
CA ALA A 7 31.22 -49.89 -45.23
C ALA A 7 31.07 -48.36 -45.15
N LEU A 8 30.25 -47.80 -46.04
CA LEU A 8 29.88 -46.40 -46.07
C LEU A 8 28.75 -46.16 -45.05
N VAL A 9 29.08 -45.58 -43.89
CA VAL A 9 28.10 -45.14 -42.88
C VAL A 9 27.57 -43.77 -43.30
N LEU A 10 26.36 -43.73 -43.87
CA LEU A 10 25.62 -42.48 -44.05
C LEU A 10 25.11 -42.01 -42.68
N GLY A 11 25.78 -41.01 -42.10
CA GLY A 11 25.27 -40.30 -40.94
C GLY A 11 24.12 -39.37 -41.35
N LEU A 12 22.88 -39.78 -41.05
CA LEU A 12 21.73 -38.88 -41.01
C LEU A 12 21.94 -37.88 -39.86
N VAL A 13 22.48 -36.71 -40.17
CA VAL A 13 22.48 -35.56 -39.27
C VAL A 13 21.04 -35.05 -39.24
N GLY A 14 20.22 -35.61 -38.36
CA GLY A 14 18.93 -35.02 -38.02
C GLY A 14 19.19 -33.65 -37.42
N ALA A 15 18.66 -32.59 -38.03
CA ALA A 15 18.60 -31.29 -37.41
C ALA A 15 17.83 -31.45 -36.10
N ALA A 16 18.56 -31.49 -34.98
CA ALA A 16 17.95 -31.39 -33.67
C ALA A 16 17.27 -30.03 -33.64
N ALA A 17 15.94 -30.01 -33.75
CA ALA A 17 15.18 -28.81 -33.50
C ALA A 17 15.59 -28.32 -32.11
N CYS A 18 16.21 -27.14 -32.05
CA CYS A 18 16.63 -26.53 -30.79
C CYS A 18 15.37 -26.22 -30.01
N ALA A 19 14.99 -27.13 -29.10
CA ALA A 19 13.89 -26.88 -28.18
C ALA A 19 14.18 -25.60 -27.39
N ASP A 20 13.17 -24.74 -27.26
CA ASP A 20 13.28 -23.54 -26.43
C ASP A 20 13.68 -23.92 -25.00
N GLU A 21 14.70 -23.27 -24.48
CA GLU A 21 15.19 -23.47 -23.11
C GLU A 21 14.96 -22.20 -22.30
N LEU A 22 14.34 -22.38 -21.12
CA LEU A 22 14.02 -21.30 -20.18
C LEU A 22 14.92 -21.43 -18.94
N GLU A 23 15.85 -20.49 -18.76
CA GLU A 23 16.66 -20.41 -17.55
C GLU A 23 16.00 -19.46 -16.55
N LEU A 24 15.72 -19.96 -15.33
CA LEU A 24 15.21 -19.13 -14.24
C LEU A 24 16.32 -18.62 -13.32
N ARG A 25 16.07 -17.49 -12.67
CA ARG A 25 16.95 -16.90 -11.66
C ARG A 25 16.97 -17.76 -10.39
N ALA A 26 18.03 -17.56 -9.59
CA ALA A 26 18.26 -18.26 -8.32
C ALA A 26 18.31 -19.79 -8.44
N GLY A 27 18.69 -20.32 -9.61
CA GLY A 27 18.85 -21.76 -9.83
C GLY A 27 17.54 -22.55 -9.72
N ARG A 28 16.39 -21.89 -9.89
CA ARG A 28 15.09 -22.57 -9.89
C ARG A 28 14.93 -23.40 -11.15
N THR A 29 14.38 -24.60 -11.02
CA THR A 29 14.05 -25.45 -12.17
C THR A 29 12.85 -24.85 -12.93
N PRO A 30 12.92 -24.64 -14.25
CA PRO A 30 11.76 -24.23 -15.03
C PRO A 30 10.67 -25.32 -15.00
N PRO A 31 9.39 -24.96 -15.11
CA PRO A 31 8.34 -25.95 -15.27
C PRO A 31 8.58 -26.77 -16.55
N GLN A 32 8.20 -28.06 -16.52
CA GLN A 32 8.25 -28.89 -17.72
C GLN A 32 7.26 -28.36 -18.77
N GLY A 33 7.70 -28.23 -20.01
CA GLY A 33 6.86 -27.74 -21.09
C GLY A 33 7.65 -27.08 -22.22
N LYS A 34 6.92 -26.57 -23.21
CA LYS A 34 7.46 -25.74 -24.31
C LYS A 34 7.08 -24.28 -24.07
N ILE A 35 7.91 -23.34 -24.51
CA ILE A 35 7.56 -21.93 -24.49
C ILE A 35 6.51 -21.70 -25.58
N TYR A 36 5.28 -21.38 -25.17
CA TYR A 36 4.18 -21.14 -26.09
C TYR A 36 4.24 -19.70 -26.65
N ALA A 37 4.37 -18.71 -25.76
CA ALA A 37 4.40 -17.30 -26.12
C ALA A 37 5.21 -16.48 -25.10
N VAL A 38 5.66 -15.30 -25.51
CA VAL A 38 6.23 -14.28 -24.64
C VAL A 38 5.41 -13.00 -24.78
N SER A 39 5.11 -12.36 -23.67
CA SER A 39 4.32 -11.13 -23.63
C SER A 39 4.79 -10.22 -22.51
N LEU A 40 4.20 -9.03 -22.40
CA LEU A 40 4.48 -8.11 -21.30
C LEU A 40 4.20 -8.75 -19.92
N ALA A 41 3.20 -9.64 -19.82
CA ALA A 41 2.85 -10.32 -18.58
C ALA A 41 3.89 -11.38 -18.14
N GLY A 42 4.67 -11.92 -19.08
CA GLY A 42 5.66 -12.95 -18.79
C GLY A 42 5.85 -13.94 -19.94
N VAL A 43 6.45 -15.08 -19.61
CA VAL A 43 6.70 -16.21 -20.51
C VAL A 43 5.62 -17.25 -20.28
N ILE A 44 4.80 -17.55 -21.28
CA ILE A 44 3.76 -18.57 -21.20
C ILE A 44 4.38 -19.91 -21.55
N VAL A 45 4.42 -20.83 -20.59
CA VAL A 45 4.88 -22.21 -20.76
C VAL A 45 3.68 -23.13 -20.79
N GLU A 46 3.59 -23.98 -21.82
CA GLU A 46 2.57 -25.01 -21.95
C GLU A 46 3.17 -26.36 -21.56
N ASP A 47 2.61 -26.98 -20.52
CA ASP A 47 3.06 -28.30 -20.07
C ASP A 47 2.63 -29.42 -21.03
N PRO A 48 3.13 -30.68 -20.88
CA PRO A 48 2.78 -31.78 -21.77
C PRO A 48 1.28 -32.14 -21.81
N PHE A 49 0.48 -31.65 -20.86
CA PHE A 49 -0.97 -31.85 -20.79
C PHE A 49 -1.75 -30.68 -21.39
N GLY A 50 -1.07 -29.66 -21.93
CA GLY A 50 -1.68 -28.48 -22.53
C GLY A 50 -2.07 -27.39 -21.51
N VAL A 51 -1.64 -27.48 -20.25
CA VAL A 51 -1.91 -26.43 -19.25
C VAL A 51 -0.90 -25.31 -19.41
N GLN A 52 -1.39 -24.10 -19.66
CA GLN A 52 -0.57 -22.90 -19.80
C GLN A 52 -0.34 -22.22 -18.45
N ARG A 53 0.90 -21.82 -18.20
CA ARG A 53 1.32 -21.08 -17.00
C ARG A 53 2.19 -19.90 -17.38
N THR A 54 1.92 -18.73 -16.80
CA THR A 54 2.74 -17.54 -17.02
C THR A 54 3.87 -17.48 -16.01
N ILE A 55 5.11 -17.39 -16.49
CA ILE A 55 6.31 -17.19 -15.70
C ILE A 55 6.70 -15.72 -15.78
N ARG A 56 6.70 -15.05 -14.63
CA ARG A 56 7.02 -13.63 -14.51
C ARG A 56 8.45 -13.30 -14.91
N TRP A 57 8.64 -12.12 -15.51
CA TRP A 57 9.95 -11.63 -15.95
C TRP A 57 10.97 -11.47 -14.83
N ASP A 58 10.56 -11.15 -13.60
CA ASP A 58 11.44 -11.07 -12.43
C ASP A 58 12.13 -12.39 -12.07
N SER A 59 11.62 -13.50 -12.59
CA SER A 59 12.09 -14.86 -12.36
C SER A 59 12.85 -15.43 -13.56
N VAL A 60 12.73 -14.82 -14.74
CA VAL A 60 13.41 -15.26 -15.96
C VAL A 60 14.83 -14.69 -15.99
N ARG A 61 15.81 -15.56 -16.22
CA ARG A 61 17.22 -15.17 -16.42
C ARG A 61 17.55 -15.05 -17.89
N ARG A 62 17.13 -16.04 -18.69
CA ARG A 62 17.45 -16.14 -20.12
C ARG A 62 16.47 -17.07 -20.82
N ILE A 63 16.23 -16.80 -22.10
CA ILE A 63 15.52 -17.69 -23.03
C ILE A 63 16.45 -17.97 -24.21
N THR A 64 16.55 -19.22 -24.63
CA THR A 64 17.26 -19.64 -25.85
C THR A 64 16.35 -20.49 -26.73
N GLY A 65 16.63 -20.55 -28.03
CA GLY A 65 15.80 -21.26 -29.01
C GLY A 65 15.05 -20.30 -29.93
N ASP A 66 13.96 -20.78 -30.50
CA ASP A 66 13.12 -20.07 -31.47
C ASP A 66 12.46 -18.81 -30.87
N LYS A 67 12.13 -18.83 -29.57
CA LYS A 67 11.51 -17.70 -28.85
C LYS A 67 12.48 -16.67 -28.30
N ALA A 68 13.79 -16.87 -28.47
CA ALA A 68 14.80 -15.95 -27.94
C ALA A 68 14.68 -14.54 -28.55
N GLN A 69 14.44 -14.45 -29.87
CA GLN A 69 14.33 -13.16 -30.56
C GLN A 69 13.11 -12.36 -30.11
N ASP A 70 11.96 -13.02 -29.95
CA ASP A 70 10.73 -12.41 -29.44
C ASP A 70 10.91 -11.89 -28.00
N ALA A 71 11.77 -12.57 -27.21
CA ALA A 71 12.02 -12.23 -25.81
C ALA A 71 12.96 -11.04 -25.61
N LEU A 72 13.78 -10.67 -26.61
CA LEU A 72 14.79 -9.60 -26.47
C LEU A 72 14.18 -8.26 -26.06
N VAL A 73 12.96 -7.94 -26.50
CA VAL A 73 12.28 -6.69 -26.15
C VAL A 73 11.93 -6.61 -24.65
N TYR A 74 11.85 -7.75 -23.96
CA TYR A 74 11.51 -7.85 -22.55
C TYR A 74 12.74 -8.07 -21.64
N GLU A 75 13.94 -8.24 -22.19
CA GLU A 75 15.16 -8.44 -21.41
C GLU A 75 15.42 -7.30 -20.40
N PRO A 76 15.27 -6.00 -20.76
CA PRO A 76 15.41 -4.91 -19.78
C PRO A 76 14.40 -5.04 -18.63
N ILE A 77 13.15 -5.40 -18.93
CA ILE A 77 12.09 -5.59 -17.92
C ILE A 77 12.47 -6.73 -16.98
N ALA A 78 12.98 -7.85 -17.50
CA ALA A 78 13.42 -8.99 -16.69
C ALA A 78 14.58 -8.65 -15.75
N VAL A 79 15.53 -7.82 -16.21
CA VAL A 79 16.66 -7.37 -15.38
C VAL A 79 16.20 -6.37 -14.31
N ASP A 80 15.43 -5.35 -14.70
CA ASP A 80 15.04 -4.29 -13.79
C ASP A 80 14.03 -4.77 -12.75
N SER A 81 13.04 -5.58 -13.12
CA SER A 81 12.09 -6.16 -12.18
C SER A 81 12.77 -7.08 -11.16
N TRP A 82 13.74 -7.89 -11.59
CA TRP A 82 14.54 -8.69 -10.67
C TRP A 82 15.37 -7.82 -9.71
N ARG A 83 16.05 -6.79 -10.23
CA ARG A 83 16.86 -5.87 -9.41
C ARG A 83 16.00 -5.12 -8.40
N ALA A 84 14.86 -4.58 -8.82
CA ALA A 84 13.91 -3.86 -7.98
C ALA A 84 13.43 -4.74 -6.82
N ARG A 85 12.92 -5.93 -7.15
CA ARG A 85 12.47 -6.91 -6.15
C ARG A 85 13.59 -7.30 -5.20
N SER A 86 14.74 -7.74 -5.71
CA SER A 86 15.83 -8.21 -4.85
C SER A 86 16.43 -7.10 -3.96
N ARG A 87 16.40 -5.84 -4.39
CA ARG A 87 16.77 -4.69 -3.54
C ARG A 87 15.77 -4.51 -2.41
N LEU A 88 14.48 -4.50 -2.74
CA LEU A 88 13.41 -4.35 -1.75
C LEU A 88 13.39 -5.51 -0.74
N GLU A 89 13.57 -6.76 -1.19
CA GLU A 89 13.67 -7.96 -0.33
C GLU A 89 14.84 -7.88 0.66
N ARG A 90 15.95 -7.21 0.28
CA ARG A 90 17.09 -6.92 1.17
C ARG A 90 16.89 -5.68 2.03
N GLY A 91 15.75 -5.00 1.91
CA GLY A 91 15.47 -3.79 2.65
C GLY A 91 16.12 -2.54 2.08
N ASP A 92 16.55 -2.52 0.82
CA ASP A 92 17.00 -1.31 0.12
C ASP A 92 15.86 -0.75 -0.74
N ALA A 93 14.90 -0.08 -0.10
CA ALA A 93 13.78 0.54 -0.80
C ALA A 93 14.21 1.76 -1.62
N VAL A 94 15.22 2.51 -1.16
CA VAL A 94 15.68 3.75 -1.80
C VAL A 94 16.18 3.48 -3.22
N THR A 95 16.98 2.43 -3.41
CA THR A 95 17.45 2.09 -4.77
C THR A 95 16.47 1.21 -5.55
N ALA A 96 15.45 0.62 -4.90
CA ALA A 96 14.40 -0.13 -5.56
C ALA A 96 13.34 0.78 -6.20
N GLU A 97 12.97 1.88 -5.53
CA GLU A 97 11.86 2.75 -5.93
C GLU A 97 11.97 3.25 -7.38
N PRO A 98 13.11 3.79 -7.87
CA PRO A 98 13.17 4.30 -9.24
C PRO A 98 12.97 3.22 -10.31
N LEU A 99 13.37 1.96 -10.01
CA LEU A 99 13.14 0.84 -10.92
C LEU A 99 11.66 0.45 -10.92
N PHE A 100 11.02 0.43 -9.74
CA PHE A 100 9.58 0.17 -9.65
C PHE A 100 8.76 1.28 -10.32
N GLU A 101 9.13 2.55 -10.22
CA GLU A 101 8.44 3.64 -10.91
C GLU A 101 8.50 3.48 -12.43
N GLN A 102 9.69 3.23 -12.99
CA GLN A 102 9.84 3.00 -14.43
C GLN A 102 9.05 1.77 -14.94
N LEU A 103 8.97 0.73 -14.12
CA LEU A 103 8.17 -0.46 -14.43
C LEU A 103 6.67 -0.17 -14.31
N PHE A 104 6.27 0.62 -13.30
CA PHE A 104 4.87 0.92 -13.02
C PHE A 104 4.20 1.61 -14.20
N ASP A 105 4.86 2.58 -14.82
CA ASP A 105 4.36 3.27 -16.02
C ASP A 105 4.03 2.31 -17.18
N ARG A 106 4.69 1.15 -17.24
CA ARG A 106 4.46 0.12 -18.27
C ARG A 106 3.36 -0.86 -17.90
N TYR A 107 3.10 -1.06 -16.61
CA TYR A 107 2.19 -2.07 -16.08
C TYR A 107 0.90 -1.50 -15.50
N GLU A 108 0.77 -0.18 -15.40
CA GLU A 108 -0.47 0.48 -14.99
C GLU A 108 -1.63 0.03 -15.87
N GLY A 109 -2.77 -0.30 -15.24
CA GLY A 109 -3.95 -0.85 -15.92
C GLY A 109 -3.88 -2.33 -16.32
N SER A 110 -2.72 -2.99 -16.23
CA SER A 110 -2.58 -4.41 -16.62
C SER A 110 -3.05 -5.39 -15.55
N GLN A 111 -3.76 -6.45 -15.96
CA GLN A 111 -4.16 -7.56 -15.10
C GLN A 111 -3.18 -8.74 -15.22
N SER A 112 -2.02 -8.63 -14.57
CA SER A 112 -1.02 -9.70 -14.56
C SER A 112 -0.29 -9.77 -13.23
N GLU A 113 0.28 -10.94 -12.91
CA GLU A 113 1.13 -11.08 -11.72
C GLU A 113 2.34 -10.13 -11.74
N MET A 114 2.86 -9.80 -12.93
CA MET A 114 3.92 -8.80 -13.06
C MET A 114 3.43 -7.42 -12.63
N ALA A 115 2.23 -7.00 -13.05
CA ALA A 115 1.62 -5.74 -12.64
C ALA A 115 1.38 -5.71 -11.12
N SER A 116 0.85 -6.80 -10.54
CA SER A 116 0.69 -6.92 -9.09
C SER A 116 2.01 -6.77 -8.34
N MET A 117 3.07 -7.44 -8.79
CA MET A 117 4.38 -7.39 -8.14
C MET A 117 5.00 -5.99 -8.21
N VAL A 118 4.90 -5.32 -9.37
CA VAL A 118 5.40 -3.96 -9.56
C VAL A 118 4.64 -2.96 -8.70
N ALA A 119 3.30 -3.04 -8.72
CA ALA A 119 2.42 -2.19 -7.93
C ALA A 119 2.68 -2.36 -6.41
N GLU A 120 2.77 -3.60 -5.93
CA GLU A 120 3.12 -3.89 -4.53
C GLU A 120 4.52 -3.36 -4.15
N GLY A 121 5.50 -3.53 -5.04
CA GLY A 121 6.87 -3.05 -4.83
C GLY A 121 6.94 -1.54 -4.67
N LEU A 122 6.27 -0.81 -5.56
CA LEU A 122 6.18 0.65 -5.50
C LEU A 122 5.45 1.13 -4.25
N LEU A 123 4.30 0.50 -3.93
CA LEU A 123 3.54 0.74 -2.71
C LEU A 123 4.44 0.65 -1.47
N ARG A 124 5.20 -0.44 -1.32
CA ARG A 124 6.09 -0.65 -0.18
C ARG A 124 7.20 0.40 -0.10
N CYS A 125 7.78 0.80 -1.24
CA CYS A 125 8.79 1.84 -1.27
C CYS A 125 8.24 3.17 -0.76
N ARG A 126 7.07 3.58 -1.26
CA ARG A 126 6.41 4.84 -0.88
C ARG A 126 6.00 4.86 0.58
N LEU A 127 5.42 3.78 1.10
CA LEU A 127 5.07 3.66 2.53
C LEU A 127 6.30 3.77 3.44
N ARG A 128 7.42 3.15 3.05
CA ARG A 128 8.64 3.15 3.87
C ARG A 128 9.24 4.54 4.05
N ARG A 129 9.11 5.42 3.07
CA ARG A 129 9.50 6.84 3.18
C ARG A 129 8.35 7.76 3.60
N SER A 130 7.26 7.19 4.12
CA SER A 130 6.07 7.89 4.60
C SER A 130 5.33 8.73 3.54
N ALA A 131 5.47 8.41 2.26
CA ALA A 131 4.76 9.06 1.15
C ALA A 131 3.36 8.44 0.94
N HIS A 132 2.50 8.57 1.94
CA HIS A 132 1.20 7.89 2.00
C HIS A 132 0.26 8.29 0.86
N THR A 133 0.15 9.57 0.51
CA THR A 133 -0.70 10.01 -0.60
C THR A 133 -0.25 9.40 -1.94
N ALA A 134 1.06 9.39 -2.20
CA ALA A 134 1.63 8.75 -3.38
C ALA A 134 1.49 7.21 -3.36
N ALA A 135 1.29 6.59 -2.19
CA ALA A 135 1.11 5.14 -2.06
C ALA A 135 -0.29 4.67 -2.48
N VAL A 136 -1.28 5.57 -2.59
CA VAL A 136 -2.66 5.20 -2.95
C VAL A 136 -2.75 4.63 -4.37
N THR A 137 -2.16 5.30 -5.36
CA THR A 137 -2.15 4.85 -6.77
C THR A 137 -1.62 3.42 -6.95
N PRO A 138 -0.40 3.05 -6.49
CA PRO A 138 0.09 1.69 -6.65
C PRO A 138 -0.71 0.67 -5.84
N TRP A 139 -1.33 1.06 -4.72
CA TRP A 139 -2.25 0.17 -4.02
C TRP A 139 -3.51 -0.12 -4.84
N LEU A 140 -4.15 0.89 -5.45
CA LEU A 140 -5.33 0.68 -6.30
C LEU A 140 -4.99 -0.12 -7.57
N ALA A 141 -3.82 0.11 -8.16
CA ALA A 141 -3.31 -0.70 -9.27
C ALA A 141 -3.10 -2.17 -8.86
N TYR A 142 -2.59 -2.42 -7.64
CA TYR A 142 -2.46 -3.77 -7.10
C TYR A 142 -3.81 -4.48 -6.92
N LEU A 143 -4.82 -3.78 -6.40
CA LEU A 143 -6.18 -4.34 -6.29
C LEU A 143 -6.76 -4.69 -7.66
N THR A 144 -6.41 -3.90 -8.67
CA THR A 144 -6.88 -4.08 -10.04
C THR A 144 -6.23 -5.29 -10.70
N SER A 145 -4.93 -5.47 -10.52
CA SER A 145 -4.18 -6.54 -11.18
C SER A 145 -4.52 -7.94 -10.66
N GLU A 146 -4.95 -8.05 -9.40
CA GLU A 146 -5.41 -9.30 -8.77
C GLU A 146 -6.92 -9.56 -8.94
N GLY A 147 -7.68 -8.61 -9.51
CA GLY A 147 -9.12 -8.71 -9.71
C GLY A 147 -9.91 -8.72 -8.39
N ASN A 148 -10.25 -9.92 -7.87
CA ASN A 148 -11.14 -10.11 -6.71
C ASN A 148 -10.52 -10.96 -5.57
N GLY A 149 -9.20 -11.13 -5.56
CA GLY A 149 -8.48 -11.89 -4.52
C GLY A 149 -8.59 -13.42 -4.65
N PRO A 150 -7.97 -14.18 -3.72
CA PRO A 150 -7.24 -13.71 -2.54
C PRO A 150 -5.95 -12.99 -2.92
N TYR A 151 -5.73 -11.80 -2.34
CA TYR A 151 -4.53 -11.02 -2.62
C TYR A 151 -3.30 -11.72 -2.06
N ARG A 152 -2.29 -11.92 -2.89
CA ARG A 152 -1.04 -12.54 -2.46
C ARG A 152 0.15 -11.61 -2.69
N SER A 153 0.98 -11.48 -1.67
CA SER A 153 2.29 -10.83 -1.79
C SER A 153 3.17 -11.67 -2.72
N LEU A 154 3.61 -11.07 -3.84
CA LEU A 154 4.51 -11.72 -4.80
C LEU A 154 5.98 -11.41 -4.52
N ILE A 155 6.22 -10.40 -3.69
CA ILE A 155 7.50 -10.09 -3.07
C ILE A 155 7.60 -10.93 -1.80
N VAL A 156 8.62 -11.78 -1.71
CA VAL A 156 8.75 -12.82 -0.69
C VAL A 156 9.93 -12.56 0.24
N GLY A 157 9.98 -13.25 1.38
CA GLY A 157 11.11 -13.17 2.32
C GLY A 157 10.67 -12.71 3.71
N VAL A 158 11.45 -11.83 4.32
CA VAL A 158 11.17 -11.28 5.67
C VAL A 158 10.03 -10.24 5.68
N LEU A 159 9.59 -9.81 4.50
CA LEU A 159 8.55 -8.80 4.36
C LEU A 159 7.16 -9.43 4.54
N ARG A 160 6.37 -8.89 5.46
CA ARG A 160 4.94 -9.22 5.59
C ARG A 160 4.18 -8.69 4.36
N PRO A 161 3.05 -9.30 3.96
CA PRO A 161 2.17 -8.73 2.93
C PRO A 161 1.85 -7.26 3.21
N ALA A 162 1.92 -6.41 2.19
CA ALA A 162 1.59 -4.98 2.33
C ALA A 162 0.07 -4.77 2.37
N VAL A 163 -0.67 -5.64 1.69
CA VAL A 163 -2.13 -5.63 1.60
C VAL A 163 -2.67 -6.79 2.41
N ASP A 164 -3.67 -6.53 3.24
CA ASP A 164 -4.41 -7.56 3.96
C ASP A 164 -5.27 -8.35 2.96
N PRO A 165 -5.11 -9.69 2.89
CA PRO A 165 -5.72 -10.50 1.84
C PRO A 165 -7.25 -10.58 1.91
N GLU A 166 -7.84 -10.30 3.07
CA GLU A 166 -9.28 -10.38 3.28
C GLU A 166 -9.97 -9.03 2.94
N THR A 167 -9.41 -7.94 3.45
CA THR A 167 -9.98 -6.60 3.29
C THR A 167 -9.49 -5.87 2.04
N GLY A 168 -8.39 -6.31 1.42
CA GLY A 168 -7.73 -5.57 0.36
C GLY A 168 -7.16 -4.22 0.82
N LEU A 169 -7.17 -3.93 2.12
CA LEU A 169 -6.66 -2.67 2.68
C LEU A 169 -5.18 -2.81 3.03
N VAL A 170 -4.49 -1.67 3.06
CA VAL A 170 -3.07 -1.59 3.47
C VAL A 170 -3.03 -1.10 4.91
N PRO A 171 -2.57 -1.89 5.91
CA PRO A 171 -2.63 -1.53 7.33
C PRO A 171 -2.06 -0.15 7.70
N SER A 172 -1.03 0.30 6.99
CA SER A 172 -0.36 1.59 7.22
C SER A 172 -0.98 2.77 6.45
N LEU A 173 -2.00 2.53 5.63
CA LEU A 173 -2.57 3.52 4.72
C LEU A 173 -4.06 3.74 5.03
N ALA A 174 -4.37 4.25 6.22
CA ALA A 174 -5.76 4.59 6.57
C ALA A 174 -6.27 5.74 5.68
N PRO A 175 -7.59 5.82 5.37
CA PRO A 175 -8.20 6.94 4.66
C PRO A 175 -8.36 8.16 5.59
N VAL A 176 -7.27 8.55 6.25
CA VAL A 176 -7.21 9.62 7.25
C VAL A 176 -6.05 10.53 6.89
N TRP A 177 -6.36 11.81 6.70
CA TRP A 177 -5.41 12.79 6.20
C TRP A 177 -5.33 14.01 7.11
N LEU A 178 -4.20 14.71 7.03
CA LEU A 178 -4.02 16.06 7.57
C LEU A 178 -3.85 17.01 6.38
N ALA A 179 -4.45 18.19 6.45
CA ALA A 179 -4.37 19.22 5.42
C ALA A 179 -2.92 19.69 5.23
N THR A 180 -2.20 19.03 4.31
CA THR A 180 -0.81 19.28 3.96
C THR A 180 -0.71 19.46 2.44
N PRO A 181 0.35 20.10 1.91
CA PRO A 181 0.49 20.29 0.47
C PRO A 181 0.42 18.99 -0.35
N ALA A 182 0.92 17.88 0.21
CA ALA A 182 0.85 16.57 -0.44
C ALA A 182 -0.59 16.00 -0.51
N VAL A 183 -1.42 16.28 0.49
CA VAL A 183 -2.84 15.89 0.51
C VAL A 183 -3.65 16.78 -0.40
N GLU A 184 -3.35 18.08 -0.46
CA GLU A 184 -3.97 19.01 -1.40
C GLU A 184 -3.70 18.62 -2.86
N ALA A 185 -2.45 18.28 -3.20
CA ALA A 185 -2.11 17.78 -4.53
C ALA A 185 -2.87 16.49 -4.86
N PHE A 186 -3.00 15.56 -3.91
CA PHE A 186 -3.75 14.32 -4.09
C PHE A 186 -5.26 14.56 -4.23
N ALA A 187 -5.84 15.45 -3.44
CA ALA A 187 -7.27 15.78 -3.48
C ALA A 187 -7.69 16.41 -4.83
N ASN A 188 -6.79 17.18 -5.44
CA ASN A 188 -6.99 17.86 -6.73
C ASN A 188 -6.66 16.98 -7.95
N ALA A 189 -6.06 15.80 -7.78
CA ALA A 189 -5.71 14.94 -8.90
C ALA A 189 -6.98 14.45 -9.64
N ASP A 190 -7.07 14.68 -10.95
CA ASP A 190 -8.25 14.33 -11.77
C ASP A 190 -8.59 12.84 -11.73
N GLU A 191 -7.57 11.99 -11.82
CA GLU A 191 -7.66 10.53 -11.70
C GLU A 191 -6.55 10.01 -10.77
N ILE A 192 -6.87 9.01 -9.95
CA ILE A 192 -5.88 8.40 -9.04
C ILE A 192 -5.06 7.33 -9.77
N VAL A 193 -5.66 6.63 -10.73
CA VAL A 193 -5.03 5.61 -11.57
C VAL A 193 -5.52 5.87 -12.97
N ALA A 194 -4.58 6.03 -13.91
CA ALA A 194 -4.92 6.16 -15.32
C ALA A 194 -5.32 4.77 -15.83
N TRP A 195 -6.62 4.49 -15.83
CA TRP A 195 -7.13 3.23 -16.35
C TRP A 195 -6.88 3.23 -17.86
N SER A 196 -5.88 2.48 -18.32
CA SER A 196 -5.56 2.43 -19.74
C SER A 196 -6.80 2.02 -20.52
N ALA A 197 -7.11 2.79 -21.56
CA ALA A 197 -8.32 2.77 -22.40
C ALA A 197 -8.62 1.44 -23.15
N THR A 198 -8.10 0.31 -22.69
CA THR A 198 -8.49 -1.02 -23.16
C THR A 198 -9.82 -1.45 -22.52
N ASP A 199 -10.90 -0.67 -22.75
CA ASP A 199 -12.34 -0.95 -22.51
C ASP A 199 -12.79 -1.62 -21.17
N ALA A 200 -11.88 -1.92 -20.25
CA ALA A 200 -12.14 -2.62 -19.02
C ALA A 200 -12.19 -1.59 -17.89
N SER A 201 -13.41 -1.29 -17.43
CA SER A 201 -13.61 -0.54 -16.20
C SER A 201 -12.79 -1.19 -15.07
N PRO A 202 -12.21 -0.39 -14.16
CA PRO A 202 -11.49 -0.93 -13.01
C PRO A 202 -12.37 -1.93 -12.24
N PRO A 203 -11.77 -2.93 -11.57
CA PRO A 203 -12.52 -3.74 -10.62
C PRO A 203 -13.24 -2.82 -9.64
N ARG A 204 -14.54 -3.01 -9.56
CA ARG A 204 -15.47 -2.14 -8.86
C ARG A 204 -15.04 -1.81 -7.42
N ARG A 205 -14.42 -2.76 -6.73
CA ARG A 205 -13.83 -2.55 -5.40
C ARG A 205 -12.74 -1.48 -5.38
N ALA A 206 -11.81 -1.51 -6.33
CA ALA A 206 -10.73 -0.52 -6.45
C ALA A 206 -11.29 0.87 -6.78
N GLU A 207 -12.33 0.95 -7.63
CA GLU A 207 -13.05 2.19 -7.92
C GLU A 207 -13.66 2.81 -6.65
N ILE A 208 -14.44 2.02 -5.89
CA ILE A 208 -15.09 2.49 -4.67
C ILE A 208 -14.06 2.95 -3.64
N LEU A 209 -13.02 2.16 -3.40
CA LEU A 209 -11.96 2.51 -2.45
C LEU A 209 -11.18 3.76 -2.91
N GLY A 210 -10.90 3.91 -4.20
CA GLY A 210 -10.29 5.12 -4.74
C GLY A 210 -11.14 6.36 -4.48
N ARG A 211 -12.45 6.28 -4.76
CA ARG A 211 -13.41 7.37 -4.50
C ARG A 211 -13.47 7.72 -3.01
N LEU A 212 -13.51 6.73 -2.13
CA LEU A 212 -13.48 6.93 -0.68
C LEU A 212 -12.21 7.67 -0.22
N TYR A 213 -11.03 7.22 -0.66
CA TYR A 213 -9.75 7.82 -0.25
C TYR A 213 -9.60 9.26 -0.74
N ARG A 214 -10.06 9.53 -1.97
CA ARG A 214 -10.08 10.89 -2.53
C ARG A 214 -11.09 11.78 -1.83
N HIS A 215 -12.30 11.31 -1.55
CA HIS A 215 -13.30 12.05 -0.77
C HIS A 215 -12.75 12.45 0.60
N ALA A 216 -12.11 11.51 1.30
CA ALA A 216 -11.47 11.79 2.57
C ALA A 216 -10.41 12.90 2.46
N ALA A 217 -9.58 12.88 1.40
CA ALA A 217 -8.57 13.91 1.19
C ALA A 217 -9.20 15.27 0.87
N GLN A 218 -10.19 15.29 -0.03
CA GLN A 218 -10.93 16.50 -0.42
C GLN A 218 -11.65 17.14 0.77
N PHE A 219 -12.23 16.34 1.66
CA PHE A 219 -12.87 16.84 2.88
C PHE A 219 -11.86 17.54 3.79
N GLU A 220 -10.70 16.92 4.04
CA GLU A 220 -9.69 17.49 4.94
C GLU A 220 -9.07 18.79 4.41
N VAL A 221 -9.06 19.02 3.09
CA VAL A 221 -8.63 20.29 2.47
C VAL A 221 -9.77 21.25 2.16
N GLY A 222 -11.01 20.92 2.54
CA GLY A 222 -12.18 21.80 2.37
C GLY A 222 -12.69 21.94 0.93
N LEU A 223 -12.41 20.97 0.05
CA LEU A 223 -12.92 20.95 -1.33
C LEU A 223 -14.33 20.36 -1.43
N VAL A 224 -14.73 19.54 -0.47
CA VAL A 224 -16.07 18.94 -0.39
C VAL A 224 -16.59 19.01 1.03
N GLU A 225 -17.92 19.05 1.16
CA GLU A 225 -18.63 18.96 2.43
C GLU A 225 -19.53 17.72 2.42
N GLY A 226 -19.78 17.16 3.61
CA GLY A 226 -20.69 16.03 3.77
C GLY A 226 -20.13 14.67 3.37
N THR A 227 -21.05 13.72 3.15
CA THR A 227 -20.75 12.29 2.93
C THR A 227 -20.49 11.97 1.46
N PRO A 228 -19.68 10.94 1.16
CA PRO A 228 -19.46 10.52 -0.23
C PRO A 228 -20.74 9.96 -0.85
N GLU A 229 -21.04 10.36 -2.08
CA GLU A 229 -22.14 9.81 -2.87
C GLU A 229 -21.72 8.49 -3.53
N LEU A 230 -22.07 7.37 -2.93
CA LEU A 230 -21.74 6.04 -3.45
C LEU A 230 -23.01 5.24 -3.72
N ASP A 231 -23.10 4.68 -4.93
CA ASP A 231 -24.08 3.68 -5.29
C ASP A 231 -23.49 2.30 -4.97
N LEU A 232 -23.85 1.76 -3.80
CA LEU A 232 -23.34 0.47 -3.32
C LEU A 232 -24.41 -0.61 -3.42
N ASP A 233 -24.11 -1.71 -4.12
CA ASP A 233 -24.96 -2.89 -4.16
C ASP A 233 -24.89 -3.71 -2.84
N SER A 234 -25.76 -4.72 -2.68
CA SER A 234 -25.77 -5.55 -1.46
C SER A 234 -24.49 -6.35 -1.23
N ARG A 235 -23.65 -6.58 -2.24
CA ARG A 235 -22.37 -7.28 -2.11
C ARG A 235 -21.30 -6.32 -1.60
N GLU A 236 -21.20 -5.14 -2.20
CA GLU A 236 -20.27 -4.08 -1.81
C GLU A 236 -20.56 -3.56 -0.41
N GLN A 237 -21.83 -3.44 -0.04
CA GLN A 237 -22.26 -3.13 1.32
C GLN A 237 -21.81 -4.17 2.35
N ARG A 238 -21.49 -5.41 1.94
CA ARG A 238 -21.01 -6.49 2.82
C ARG A 238 -19.50 -6.71 2.72
N ASP A 239 -18.79 -5.97 1.86
CA ASP A 239 -17.33 -6.08 1.75
C ASP A 239 -16.67 -5.46 3.00
N PRO A 240 -15.86 -6.24 3.75
CA PRO A 240 -15.30 -5.76 5.01
C PRO A 240 -14.32 -4.58 4.82
N GLY A 241 -13.61 -4.53 3.70
CA GLY A 241 -12.69 -3.44 3.38
C GLY A 241 -13.43 -2.14 3.06
N ILE A 242 -14.50 -2.24 2.26
CA ILE A 242 -15.36 -1.08 1.94
C ILE A 242 -16.07 -0.57 3.20
N GLN A 243 -16.69 -1.46 3.98
CA GLN A 243 -17.38 -1.08 5.22
C GLN A 243 -16.45 -0.35 6.20
N LEU A 244 -15.23 -0.87 6.43
CA LEU A 244 -14.27 -0.25 7.34
C LEU A 244 -13.87 1.14 6.84
N ALA A 245 -13.47 1.26 5.56
CA ALA A 245 -13.04 2.54 5.00
C ALA A 245 -14.19 3.58 4.99
N LEU A 246 -15.39 3.18 4.55
CA LEU A 246 -16.57 4.04 4.54
C LEU A 246 -16.93 4.50 5.97
N SER A 247 -16.92 3.61 6.95
CA SER A 247 -17.26 3.97 8.35
C SER A 247 -16.27 4.98 8.93
N ILE A 248 -14.97 4.86 8.65
CA ILE A 248 -13.97 5.86 9.07
C ILE A 248 -14.27 7.23 8.46
N ILE A 249 -14.63 7.25 7.18
CA ILE A 249 -14.94 8.49 6.45
C ILE A 249 -16.22 9.12 6.98
N LEU A 250 -17.31 8.35 7.11
CA LEU A 250 -18.58 8.84 7.66
C LEU A 250 -18.43 9.34 9.11
N ALA A 251 -17.60 8.67 9.92
CA ALA A 251 -17.29 9.12 11.27
C ALA A 251 -16.63 10.51 11.29
N ARG A 252 -15.99 10.93 10.19
CA ARG A 252 -15.31 12.22 10.05
C ARG A 252 -16.15 13.29 9.34
N CYS A 253 -16.79 12.94 8.22
CA CYS A 253 -17.45 13.92 7.32
C CYS A 253 -18.98 13.91 7.41
N GLY A 254 -19.58 12.95 8.11
CA GLY A 254 -21.02 12.88 8.30
C GLY A 254 -21.58 13.95 9.23
N ASP A 255 -22.91 14.10 9.19
CA ASP A 255 -23.64 14.85 10.21
C ASP A 255 -23.58 14.15 11.58
N THR A 256 -24.17 14.74 12.62
CA THR A 256 -24.12 14.20 13.98
C THR A 256 -24.68 12.77 14.08
N GLN A 257 -25.76 12.46 13.37
CA GLN A 257 -26.38 11.13 13.40
C GLN A 257 -25.51 10.13 12.63
N GLN A 258 -25.09 10.49 11.42
CA GLN A 258 -24.21 9.65 10.59
C GLN A 258 -22.88 9.35 11.29
N ARG A 259 -22.29 10.33 12.00
CA ARG A 259 -21.09 10.11 12.82
C ARG A 259 -21.35 9.14 13.96
N ALA A 260 -22.49 9.25 14.64
CA ALA A 260 -22.86 8.34 15.73
C ALA A 260 -23.03 6.89 15.22
N ASP A 261 -23.72 6.71 14.09
CA ASP A 261 -23.94 5.40 13.46
C ASP A 261 -22.62 4.79 12.94
N ALA A 262 -21.75 5.62 12.38
CA ALA A 262 -20.42 5.20 11.96
C ALA A 262 -19.55 4.77 13.14
N ARG A 263 -19.58 5.51 14.27
CA ARG A 263 -18.88 5.11 15.51
C ARG A 263 -19.39 3.77 16.04
N ALA A 264 -20.71 3.55 16.05
CA ALA A 264 -21.30 2.27 16.45
C ALA A 264 -20.80 1.13 15.56
N THR A 265 -20.78 1.33 14.23
CA THR A 265 -20.25 0.36 13.27
C THR A 265 -18.76 0.06 13.51
N LEU A 266 -17.93 1.08 13.75
CA LEU A 266 -16.50 0.91 14.06
C LEU A 266 -16.28 0.13 15.36
N LEU A 267 -17.11 0.37 16.39
CA LEU A 267 -17.10 -0.39 17.64
C LEU A 267 -17.45 -1.86 17.39
N ASP A 268 -18.46 -2.14 16.57
CA ASP A 268 -18.86 -3.51 16.22
C ASP A 268 -17.76 -4.25 15.46
N ILE A 269 -17.11 -3.60 14.49
CA ILE A 269 -15.95 -4.15 13.77
C ILE A 269 -14.81 -4.47 14.75
N MET A 270 -14.49 -3.53 15.64
CA MET A 270 -13.43 -3.71 16.64
C MET A 270 -13.75 -4.86 17.61
N ASN A 271 -15.00 -4.96 18.06
CA ASN A 271 -15.47 -6.04 18.94
C ASN A 271 -15.47 -7.41 18.24
N ALA A 272 -15.84 -7.46 16.96
CA ALA A 272 -15.75 -8.68 16.16
C ALA A 272 -14.29 -9.14 16.05
N GLU A 273 -13.36 -8.22 15.78
CA GLU A 273 -11.94 -8.52 15.69
C GLU A 273 -11.35 -8.98 17.04
N ALA A 274 -11.81 -8.43 18.17
CA ALA A 274 -11.38 -8.85 19.50
C ALA A 274 -11.82 -10.29 19.86
N ARG A 275 -12.81 -10.85 19.16
CA ARG A 275 -13.26 -12.24 19.33
C ARG A 275 -12.48 -13.23 18.46
N VAL A 276 -11.70 -12.74 17.49
CA VAL A 276 -10.82 -13.57 16.66
C VAL A 276 -9.69 -14.12 17.53
N PRO A 277 -9.28 -15.40 17.37
CA PRO A 277 -8.12 -15.92 18.10
C PRO A 277 -6.88 -15.05 17.89
N VAL A 278 -6.12 -14.78 18.96
CA VAL A 278 -4.97 -13.86 18.96
C VAL A 278 -4.00 -14.08 17.79
N ALA A 279 -3.76 -15.35 17.39
CA ALA A 279 -2.89 -15.70 16.27
C ALA A 279 -3.36 -15.20 14.89
N ARG A 280 -4.63 -14.83 14.76
CA ARG A 280 -5.25 -14.29 13.54
C ARG A 280 -5.75 -12.85 13.71
N GLN A 281 -5.57 -12.27 14.89
CA GLN A 281 -6.09 -10.93 15.19
C GLN A 281 -5.31 -9.86 14.40
N ARG A 282 -6.05 -9.06 13.65
CA ARG A 282 -5.59 -7.93 12.85
C ARG A 282 -5.59 -6.67 13.70
N MET A 283 -4.53 -6.53 14.50
CA MET A 283 -4.32 -5.40 15.41
C MET A 283 -4.45 -4.03 14.74
N TRP A 284 -4.19 -3.94 13.43
CA TRP A 284 -4.31 -2.70 12.67
C TRP A 284 -5.77 -2.24 12.50
N ILE A 285 -6.75 -3.16 12.47
CA ILE A 285 -8.17 -2.82 12.40
C ILE A 285 -8.59 -2.07 13.67
N GLU A 286 -8.14 -2.54 14.85
CA GLU A 286 -8.38 -1.81 16.10
C GLU A 286 -7.81 -0.39 16.04
N ALA A 287 -6.57 -0.22 15.57
CA ALA A 287 -5.95 1.09 15.45
C ALA A 287 -6.75 2.03 14.53
N TRP A 288 -7.25 1.52 13.40
CA TRP A 288 -8.10 2.28 12.47
C TRP A 288 -9.44 2.67 13.08
N CYS A 289 -10.12 1.73 13.76
CA CYS A 289 -11.39 2.00 14.43
C CYS A 289 -11.23 3.06 15.51
N ARG A 290 -10.22 2.95 16.38
CA ARG A 290 -9.95 3.94 17.43
C ARG A 290 -9.61 5.31 16.87
N LEU A 291 -8.84 5.35 15.79
CA LEU A 291 -8.56 6.60 15.09
C LEU A 291 -9.85 7.23 14.56
N GLY A 292 -10.67 6.49 13.83
CA GLY A 292 -11.96 6.97 13.30
C GLY A 292 -12.90 7.47 14.41
N ILE A 293 -13.06 6.70 15.48
CA ILE A 293 -13.89 7.05 16.64
C ILE A 293 -13.36 8.30 17.33
N GLY A 294 -12.05 8.35 17.62
CA GLY A 294 -11.40 9.48 18.29
C GLY A 294 -11.60 10.78 17.54
N ARG A 295 -11.30 10.79 16.23
CA ARG A 295 -11.49 11.97 15.35
C ARG A 295 -12.95 12.41 15.26
N SER A 296 -13.89 11.45 15.29
CA SER A 296 -15.31 11.72 15.29
C SER A 296 -15.77 12.40 16.58
N LEU A 297 -15.30 11.92 17.74
CA LEU A 297 -15.61 12.48 19.05
C LEU A 297 -15.02 13.89 19.24
N LEU A 298 -13.87 14.19 18.63
CA LEU A 298 -13.29 15.54 18.62
C LEU A 298 -14.17 16.59 17.92
N MET A 299 -15.10 16.16 17.05
CA MET A 299 -16.03 17.05 16.34
C MET A 299 -17.27 17.39 17.15
N GLU A 300 -17.49 16.72 18.28
CA GLU A 300 -18.67 16.96 19.12
C GLU A 300 -18.50 18.25 19.93
N THR A 301 -19.61 18.90 20.28
CA THR A 301 -19.57 20.18 21.00
C THR A 301 -19.32 20.02 22.50
N ASP A 302 -19.69 18.86 23.04
CA ASP A 302 -19.56 18.56 24.46
C ASP A 302 -18.09 18.26 24.85
N ARG A 303 -17.68 18.81 25.99
CA ARG A 303 -16.29 18.70 26.48
C ARG A 303 -15.93 17.27 26.87
N GLU A 304 -16.82 16.57 27.56
CA GLU A 304 -16.53 15.19 28.03
C GLU A 304 -16.39 14.23 26.86
N THR A 305 -17.23 14.42 25.85
CA THR A 305 -17.19 13.66 24.59
C THR A 305 -15.88 13.90 23.85
N ARG A 306 -15.42 15.16 23.74
CA ARG A 306 -14.12 15.48 23.14
C ARG A 306 -12.94 14.91 23.92
N LEU A 307 -12.98 14.95 25.26
CA LEU A 307 -11.97 14.32 26.09
C LEU A 307 -11.91 12.80 25.87
N SER A 308 -13.06 12.16 25.68
CA SER A 308 -13.13 10.74 25.32
C SER A 308 -12.49 10.48 23.95
N GLY A 309 -12.65 11.41 22.99
CA GLY A 309 -11.94 11.38 21.72
C GLY A 309 -10.42 11.42 21.86
N ILE A 310 -9.90 12.29 22.73
CA ILE A 310 -8.46 12.36 23.04
C ILE A 310 -7.96 11.01 23.61
N VAL A 311 -8.73 10.39 24.50
CA VAL A 311 -8.37 9.07 25.06
C VAL A 311 -8.28 8.01 23.97
N GLU A 312 -9.27 7.93 23.08
CA GLU A 312 -9.25 6.97 21.95
C GLU A 312 -8.04 7.17 21.03
N LEU A 313 -7.66 8.42 20.76
CA LEU A 313 -6.47 8.73 19.98
C LEU A 313 -5.16 8.39 20.70
N LEU A 314 -5.06 8.62 22.02
CA LEU A 314 -3.86 8.31 22.80
C LEU A 314 -3.59 6.80 22.94
N HIS A 315 -4.59 5.95 22.71
CA HIS A 315 -4.36 4.50 22.61
C HIS A 315 -3.42 4.15 21.45
N LEU A 316 -3.38 4.95 20.38
CA LEU A 316 -2.56 4.66 19.20
C LEU A 316 -1.05 4.71 19.48
N PRO A 317 -0.47 5.81 19.97
CA PRO A 317 0.95 5.84 20.32
C PRO A 317 1.27 4.84 21.43
N ALA A 318 0.38 4.69 22.43
CA ALA A 318 0.61 3.79 23.56
C ALA A 318 0.71 2.30 23.18
N ARG A 319 -0.06 1.84 22.19
CA ARG A 319 -0.14 0.41 21.82
C ARG A 319 0.41 0.09 20.44
N PHE A 320 0.30 1.02 19.50
CA PHE A 320 0.61 0.81 18.08
C PHE A 320 1.78 1.68 17.59
N GLY A 321 2.44 2.45 18.46
CA GLY A 321 3.54 3.36 18.08
C GLY A 321 4.65 2.69 17.26
N GLU A 322 5.03 1.46 17.60
CA GLU A 322 6.07 0.71 16.88
C GLU A 322 5.58 0.11 15.55
N SER A 323 4.33 -0.38 15.51
CA SER A 323 3.82 -1.12 14.35
C SER A 323 3.13 -0.25 13.31
N LEU A 324 2.56 0.88 13.74
CA LEU A 324 1.82 1.84 12.92
C LEU A 324 2.26 3.29 13.27
N PRO A 325 3.56 3.61 13.11
CA PRO A 325 4.11 4.91 13.54
C PRO A 325 3.45 6.10 12.85
N TYR A 326 2.97 5.94 11.61
CA TYR A 326 2.24 6.99 10.91
C TYR A 326 0.92 7.36 11.60
N LEU A 327 0.12 6.36 11.98
CA LEU A 327 -1.16 6.62 12.65
C LEU A 327 -0.95 7.15 14.07
N ALA A 328 0.08 6.67 14.78
CA ALA A 328 0.46 7.20 16.08
C ALA A 328 0.86 8.67 16.02
N GLY A 329 1.71 9.05 15.05
CA GLY A 329 2.11 10.44 14.85
C GLY A 329 0.95 11.36 14.45
N LEU A 330 0.01 10.86 13.66
CA LEU A 330 -1.22 11.59 13.31
C LEU A 330 -2.12 11.79 14.54
N ALA A 331 -2.36 10.74 15.32
CA ALA A 331 -3.17 10.81 16.53
C ALA A 331 -2.59 11.78 17.57
N LEU A 332 -1.27 11.74 17.80
CA LEU A 332 -0.57 12.68 18.69
C LEU A 332 -0.73 14.13 18.24
N ALA A 333 -0.63 14.40 16.94
CA ALA A 333 -0.81 15.73 16.38
C ALA A 333 -2.22 16.27 16.63
N GLU A 334 -3.25 15.45 16.39
CA GLU A 334 -4.64 15.85 16.64
C GLU A 334 -4.93 16.01 18.13
N CYS A 335 -4.41 15.13 19.00
CA CYS A 335 -4.50 15.29 20.45
C CYS A 335 -3.87 16.59 20.93
N ALA A 336 -2.70 16.98 20.42
CA ALA A 336 -2.05 18.23 20.79
C ALA A 336 -2.93 19.43 20.42
N VAL A 337 -3.48 19.46 19.21
CA VAL A 337 -4.39 20.53 18.77
C VAL A 337 -5.68 20.55 19.61
N ALA A 338 -6.24 19.40 19.95
CA ALA A 338 -7.43 19.32 20.79
C ALA A 338 -7.17 19.77 22.23
N LEU A 339 -6.03 19.41 22.83
CA LEU A 339 -5.66 19.78 24.21
C LEU A 339 -5.39 21.28 24.37
N ASP A 340 -4.80 21.92 23.35
CA ASP A 340 -4.62 23.38 23.34
C ASP A 340 -5.96 24.10 23.52
N GLN A 341 -7.01 23.63 22.83
CA GLN A 341 -8.37 24.17 22.94
C GLN A 341 -9.02 23.93 24.32
N HIS A 342 -8.52 22.98 25.10
CA HIS A 342 -9.00 22.67 26.45
C HIS A 342 -8.20 23.35 27.58
N ALA A 343 -7.18 24.15 27.22
CA ALA A 343 -6.30 24.86 28.16
C ALA A 343 -5.61 23.94 29.19
N ASP A 344 -5.15 22.75 28.75
CA ASP A 344 -4.27 21.88 29.54
C ASP A 344 -2.81 21.97 29.06
N PRO A 345 -2.04 22.98 29.53
CA PRO A 345 -0.68 23.20 29.04
C PRO A 345 0.29 22.10 29.46
N ARG A 346 0.01 21.35 30.53
CA ARG A 346 0.92 20.29 31.00
C ARG A 346 0.85 19.10 30.05
N SER A 347 -0.35 18.62 29.76
CA SER A 347 -0.56 17.51 28.83
C SER A 347 -0.12 17.89 27.41
N LEU A 348 -0.43 19.11 26.97
CA LEU A 348 0.03 19.63 25.68
C LEU A 348 1.56 19.59 25.56
N ASN A 349 2.29 20.13 26.55
CA ASN A 349 3.75 20.16 26.51
C ASN A 349 4.37 18.75 26.50
N ALA A 350 3.77 17.79 27.20
CA ALA A 350 4.19 16.40 27.15
C ALA A 350 4.08 15.83 25.73
N LEU A 351 2.92 16.00 25.07
CA LEU A 351 2.72 15.51 23.70
C LEU A 351 3.63 16.21 22.69
N LEU A 352 3.82 17.54 22.80
CA LEU A 352 4.73 18.26 21.91
C LEU A 352 6.19 17.81 22.08
N SER A 353 6.60 17.45 23.30
CA SER A 353 7.92 16.85 23.55
C SER A 353 8.04 15.49 22.87
N GLU A 354 7.03 14.63 23.02
CA GLU A 354 7.01 13.30 22.39
C GLU A 354 7.05 13.39 20.86
N ILE A 355 6.26 14.27 20.24
CA ILE A 355 6.27 14.50 18.79
C ILE A 355 7.66 14.93 18.33
N ARG A 356 8.32 15.87 19.03
CA ARG A 356 9.68 16.32 18.67
C ARG A 356 10.72 15.23 18.81
N ASN A 357 10.59 14.36 19.82
CA ASN A 357 11.60 13.35 20.12
C ASN A 357 11.44 12.09 19.28
N GLN A 358 10.22 11.62 19.06
CA GLN A 358 9.93 10.33 18.42
C GLN A 358 9.39 10.47 17.00
N TYR A 359 8.77 11.60 16.66
CA TYR A 359 8.04 11.81 15.40
C TYR A 359 8.53 13.06 14.65
N ALA A 360 9.80 13.45 14.81
CA ALA A 360 10.36 14.66 14.23
C ALA A 360 10.26 14.73 12.69
N SER A 361 10.39 13.58 12.02
CA SER A 361 10.28 13.45 10.56
C SER A 361 8.86 13.10 10.08
N HIS A 362 7.88 13.09 10.98
CA HIS A 362 6.51 12.69 10.67
C HIS A 362 5.79 13.75 9.83
N ALA A 363 4.96 13.34 8.87
CA ALA A 363 4.24 14.25 7.98
C ALA A 363 3.34 15.26 8.73
N ALA A 364 2.83 14.89 9.91
CA ALA A 364 2.03 15.77 10.75
C ALA A 364 2.78 17.04 11.19
N THR A 365 4.12 17.03 11.22
CA THR A 365 4.92 18.23 11.50
C THR A 365 4.81 19.31 10.42
N GLN A 366 4.25 18.98 9.26
CA GLN A 366 3.94 19.91 8.18
C GLN A 366 2.50 20.46 8.25
N TRP A 367 1.69 19.97 9.18
CA TRP A 367 0.31 20.40 9.35
C TRP A 367 0.26 21.74 10.09
N ALA A 368 -0.34 22.76 9.48
CA ALA A 368 -0.27 24.14 9.95
C ALA A 368 -0.72 24.34 11.41
N PRO A 369 -1.82 23.75 11.90
CA PRO A 369 -2.22 23.86 13.31
C PRO A 369 -1.13 23.37 14.28
N LEU A 370 -0.50 22.22 13.99
CA LEU A 370 0.58 21.70 14.82
C LEU A 370 1.84 22.56 14.75
N GLN A 371 2.20 23.04 13.55
CA GLN A 371 3.35 23.94 13.38
C GLN A 371 3.21 25.21 14.23
N GLN A 372 2.01 25.80 14.24
CA GLN A 372 1.73 26.98 15.06
C GLN A 372 1.98 26.69 16.55
N LEU A 373 1.48 25.55 17.06
CA LEU A 373 1.71 25.15 18.45
C LEU A 373 3.19 24.91 18.75
N LEU A 374 3.90 24.23 17.86
CA LEU A 374 5.35 23.98 18.01
C LEU A 374 6.13 25.29 18.06
N MET A 375 5.81 26.27 17.21
CA MET A 375 6.47 27.59 17.20
C MET A 375 6.18 28.40 18.47
N GLN A 376 4.93 28.40 18.95
CA GLN A 376 4.54 29.10 20.18
C GLN A 376 5.27 28.55 21.40
N HIS A 377 5.40 27.23 21.51
CA HIS A 377 5.99 26.56 22.68
C HIS A 377 7.53 26.49 22.63
N THR A 378 8.16 26.54 21.45
CA THR A 378 9.62 26.63 21.35
C THR A 378 10.15 27.97 21.88
N ARG A 379 9.40 29.06 21.72
CA ARG A 379 9.81 30.39 22.22
C ARG A 379 9.72 30.52 23.75
N ALA A 380 8.96 29.64 24.40
CA ALA A 380 8.70 29.69 25.84
C ALA A 380 9.73 28.91 26.67
N LEU A 381 10.58 28.08 26.05
CA LEU A 381 11.64 27.38 26.77
C LEU A 381 12.75 28.39 27.12
N PRO A 382 12.99 28.67 28.42
CA PRO A 382 14.09 29.52 28.82
C PRO A 382 15.38 28.93 28.24
N LEU A 383 16.17 29.76 27.55
CA LEU A 383 17.51 29.38 27.13
C LEU A 383 18.20 28.76 28.35
N PRO A 384 18.78 27.54 28.24
CA PRO A 384 19.48 26.95 29.37
C PRO A 384 20.45 28.00 29.89
N LEU A 385 20.26 28.40 31.16
CA LEU A 385 21.14 29.34 31.84
C LEU A 385 22.54 28.80 31.60
N ARG A 386 23.34 29.55 30.82
CA ARG A 386 24.74 29.19 30.58
C ARG A 386 25.34 29.02 31.97
N GLU A 387 25.67 27.79 32.35
CA GLU A 387 26.43 27.56 33.56
C GLU A 387 27.74 28.33 33.38
N GLU A 388 27.83 29.49 34.05
CA GLU A 388 29.05 30.26 34.15
C GLU A 388 30.08 29.34 34.80
N THR A 389 30.94 28.79 33.96
CA THR A 389 32.08 27.98 34.34
C THR A 389 32.98 28.89 35.16
N ARG A 390 33.01 28.66 36.48
CA ARG A 390 33.94 29.33 37.41
C ARG A 390 35.28 28.64 37.43
#